data_AF-A0A958PDQ0-F1
#
_entry.id   AF-A0A958PDQ0-F1
#
_cell.length_a   1.000
_cell.length_b   1.000
_cell.length_c   1.000
_cell.angle_alpha   90.00
_cell.angle_beta   90.00
_cell.angle_gamma   90.00
#
_symmetry.space_group_name_H-M   'P 1'
#
loop_
_entity.id
_entity.type
_entity.pdbx_description
1 polymer ?
#
loop_
_entity_poly.entity_id
_entity_poly.type
_entity_poly.pdbx_seq_one_letter_code
_entity_poly.pdbx_strand_id
1 'polypeptide(L)'
;MEDSKTEEINELKERIKKLQETQDRLVQLQELAKYQKMESIGSLSSNITHDMNNIIAIILNSLMVIEAKAKKDKLYEEIKIHITAIRKAGQRGAQLSRKLLQIAKDNRQEPKVINLKNSIDEISIMFKEIKPKNITFTSDLSESVKFIHADESQIFQMLLNLLVNAKDALESCGKEEKTITVQLSDLTADECPKIEFLDQSKQYIKLTVSDNGMGISQSILSDIFTPFFTTKPT
;
A
#
# COMPACT_ATOMS: atom_id res chain seq x y z
N MET A 1 59.98 -11.62 18.18
CA MET A 1 59.31 -10.70 17.22
C MET A 1 58.08 -11.33 16.58
N GLU A 2 58.09 -12.65 16.32
CA GLU A 2 56.91 -13.39 15.81
C GLU A 2 55.79 -13.57 16.85
N ASP A 3 56.12 -13.76 18.13
CA ASP A 3 55.11 -13.93 19.19
C ASP A 3 54.26 -12.66 19.40
N SER A 4 54.88 -11.47 19.37
CA SER A 4 54.19 -10.19 19.52
C SER A 4 53.25 -9.88 18.34
N LYS A 5 53.60 -10.29 17.12
CA LYS A 5 52.70 -10.18 15.96
C LYS A 5 51.53 -11.16 16.04
N THR A 6 51.75 -12.34 16.62
CA THR A 6 50.72 -13.36 16.77
C THR A 6 49.70 -12.98 17.85
N GLU A 7 50.14 -12.36 18.94
CA GLU A 7 49.27 -11.75 19.95
C GLU A 7 48.45 -10.58 19.38
N GLU A 8 49.07 -9.67 18.63
CA GLU A 8 48.35 -8.56 17.97
C GLU A 8 47.28 -9.06 16.99
N ILE A 9 47.56 -10.10 16.21
CA ILE A 9 46.60 -10.68 15.26
C ILE A 9 45.44 -11.36 15.99
N ASN A 10 45.69 -12.03 17.12
CA ASN A 10 44.63 -12.66 17.91
C ASN A 10 43.77 -11.61 18.62
N GLU A 11 44.37 -10.53 19.13
CA GLU A 11 43.63 -9.43 19.74
C GLU A 11 42.77 -8.69 18.70
N LEU A 12 43.28 -8.47 17.48
CA LEU A 12 42.52 -7.91 16.36
C LEU A 12 41.34 -8.81 15.94
N LYS A 13 41.54 -10.14 15.88
CA LYS A 13 40.47 -11.09 15.56
C LYS A 13 39.35 -11.08 16.60
N GLU A 14 39.71 -11.07 17.89
CA GLU A 14 38.74 -10.95 18.99
C GLU A 14 37.97 -9.62 18.92
N ARG A 15 38.63 -8.53 18.54
CA ARG A 15 37.99 -7.21 18.40
C ARG A 15 37.05 -7.14 17.21
N ILE A 16 37.42 -7.74 16.08
CA ILE A 16 36.55 -7.86 14.88
C ILE A 16 35.33 -8.71 15.21
N LYS A 17 35.51 -9.84 15.90
CA LYS A 17 34.40 -10.71 16.31
C LYS A 17 33.41 -9.99 17.23
N LYS A 18 33.91 -9.25 18.23
CA LYS A 18 33.07 -8.41 19.09
C LYS A 18 32.34 -7.32 18.32
N LEU A 19 32.98 -6.69 17.33
CA LEU A 19 32.34 -5.68 16.48
C LEU A 19 31.22 -6.29 15.63
N GLN A 20 31.44 -7.47 15.04
CA GLN A 20 30.42 -8.22 14.30
C GLN A 20 29.24 -8.61 15.19
N GLU A 21 29.49 -9.17 16.39
CA GLU A 21 28.43 -9.50 17.35
C GLU A 21 27.63 -8.26 17.79
N THR A 22 28.30 -7.11 17.96
CA THR A 22 27.64 -5.85 18.30
C THR A 22 26.81 -5.31 17.14
N GLN A 23 27.31 -5.42 15.91
CA GLN A 23 26.62 -5.06 14.67
C GLN A 23 25.36 -5.92 14.48
N ASP A 24 25.48 -7.23 14.60
CA ASP A 24 24.36 -8.18 14.46
C ASP A 24 23.30 -7.92 15.51
N ARG A 25 23.71 -7.64 16.75
CA ARG A 25 22.80 -7.28 17.84
C ARG A 25 22.10 -5.94 17.60
N LEU A 26 22.78 -4.96 17.02
CA LEU A 26 22.17 -3.67 16.65
C LEU A 26 21.13 -3.84 15.53
N VAL A 27 21.42 -4.67 14.52
CA VAL A 27 20.48 -5.01 13.45
C VAL A 27 19.24 -5.70 14.03
N GLN A 28 19.43 -6.70 14.89
CA GLN A 28 18.31 -7.40 15.56
C GLN A 28 17.46 -6.45 16.42
N LEU A 29 18.08 -5.50 17.14
CA LEU A 29 17.36 -4.50 17.93
C LEU A 29 16.59 -3.52 17.05
N GLN A 30 17.12 -3.13 15.90
CA GLN A 30 16.41 -2.31 14.92
C GLN A 30 15.21 -3.05 14.31
N GLU A 31 15.37 -4.34 14.00
CA GLU A 31 14.27 -5.18 13.53
C GLU A 31 13.18 -5.35 14.60
N LEU A 32 13.57 -5.63 15.85
CA LEU A 32 12.65 -5.72 16.99
C LEU A 32 11.89 -4.41 17.22
N ALA A 33 12.57 -3.26 17.18
CA ALA A 33 11.93 -1.95 17.32
C ALA A 33 10.97 -1.67 16.15
N LYS A 34 11.31 -2.11 14.94
CA LYS A 34 10.44 -2.03 13.76
C LYS A 34 9.19 -2.90 13.92
N TYR A 35 9.34 -4.13 14.42
CA TYR A 35 8.22 -5.03 14.72
C TYR A 35 7.30 -4.48 15.82
N GLN A 36 7.84 -4.02 16.95
CA GLN A 36 7.05 -3.43 18.04
C GLN A 36 6.32 -2.15 17.60
N LYS A 37 6.95 -1.35 16.73
CA LYS A 37 6.32 -0.15 16.16
C LYS A 37 5.20 -0.53 15.18
N MET A 38 5.37 -1.57 14.36
CA MET A 38 4.30 -2.10 13.51
C MET A 38 3.14 -2.69 14.32
N GLU A 39 3.43 -3.43 15.39
CA GLU A 39 2.40 -3.98 16.30
C GLU A 39 1.59 -2.86 16.98
N SER A 40 2.27 -1.80 17.41
CA SER A 40 1.65 -0.60 17.98
C SER A 40 0.79 0.14 16.94
N ILE A 41 1.25 0.24 15.69
CA ILE A 41 0.47 0.79 14.57
C ILE A 41 -0.74 -0.10 14.26
N GLY A 42 -0.62 -1.42 14.31
CA GLY A 42 -1.71 -2.37 14.08
C GLY A 42 -2.81 -2.27 15.14
N SER A 43 -2.42 -2.18 16.42
CA SER A 43 -3.36 -1.95 17.54
C SER A 43 -4.05 -0.58 17.45
N LEU A 44 -3.29 0.48 17.16
CA LEU A 44 -3.82 1.83 16.99
C LEU A 44 -4.76 1.90 15.78
N SER A 45 -4.39 1.25 14.67
CA SER A 45 -5.23 1.16 13.47
C SER A 45 -6.52 0.42 13.75
N SER A 46 -6.50 -0.66 14.54
CA SER A 46 -7.71 -1.40 14.93
C SER A 46 -8.71 -0.53 15.71
N ASN A 47 -8.22 0.30 16.64
CA ASN A 47 -9.08 1.22 17.41
C ASN A 47 -9.60 2.38 16.55
N ILE A 48 -8.74 3.00 15.73
CA ILE A 48 -9.14 4.07 14.79
C ILE A 48 -10.16 3.56 13.77
N THR A 49 -9.97 2.36 13.25
CA THR A 49 -10.89 1.72 12.31
C THR A 49 -12.23 1.35 12.94
N HIS A 50 -12.23 0.87 14.19
CA HIS A 50 -13.46 0.67 14.95
C HIS A 50 -14.25 1.99 15.08
N ASP A 51 -13.56 3.07 15.43
CA ASP A 51 -14.18 4.38 15.59
C ASP A 51 -14.63 4.98 14.25
N MET A 52 -13.89 4.78 13.16
CA MET A 52 -14.34 5.13 11.81
C MET A 52 -15.59 4.34 11.42
N ASN A 53 -15.66 3.05 11.72
CA ASN A 53 -16.86 2.25 11.46
C ASN A 53 -18.05 2.76 12.28
N ASN A 54 -17.83 3.24 13.51
CA ASN A 54 -18.87 3.85 14.35
C ASN A 54 -19.36 5.18 13.78
N ILE A 55 -18.45 6.07 13.35
CA ILE A 55 -18.80 7.35 12.73
C ILE A 55 -19.59 7.13 11.43
N ILE A 56 -19.17 6.16 10.63
CA ILE A 56 -19.88 5.79 9.39
C ILE A 56 -21.25 5.20 9.70
N ALA A 57 -21.37 4.35 10.71
CA ALA A 57 -22.66 3.80 11.14
C ALA A 57 -23.62 4.92 11.59
N ILE A 58 -23.13 5.94 12.31
CA ILE A 58 -23.91 7.12 12.69
C ILE A 58 -24.37 7.88 11.45
N ILE A 59 -23.46 8.19 10.52
CA ILE A 59 -23.79 8.89 9.25
C ILE A 59 -24.87 8.13 8.47
N LEU A 60 -24.70 6.82 8.31
CA LEU A 60 -25.65 5.98 7.56
C LEU A 60 -27.02 5.92 8.25
N ASN A 61 -27.06 5.84 9.58
CA ASN A 61 -28.31 5.85 10.34
C ASN A 61 -29.01 7.21 10.28
N SER A 62 -28.28 8.32 10.43
CA SER A 62 -28.83 9.66 10.27
C SER A 62 -29.45 9.85 8.89
N LEU A 63 -28.79 9.37 7.84
CA LEU A 63 -29.35 9.38 6.48
C LEU A 63 -30.63 8.56 6.34
N MET A 64 -30.71 7.40 6.98
CA MET A 64 -31.90 6.56 6.95
C MET A 64 -33.10 7.28 7.60
N VAL A 65 -32.87 7.97 8.72
CA VAL A 65 -33.89 8.78 9.41
C VAL A 65 -34.32 9.98 8.56
N ILE A 66 -33.36 10.68 7.95
CA ILE A 66 -33.65 11.82 7.06
C ILE A 66 -34.47 11.35 5.86
N GLU A 67 -34.12 10.24 5.21
CA GLU A 67 -34.86 9.68 4.08
C GLU A 67 -36.29 9.30 4.46
N ALA A 68 -36.47 8.64 5.61
CA ALA A 68 -37.78 8.23 6.10
C ALA A 68 -38.71 9.44 6.37
N LYS A 69 -38.15 10.55 6.87
CA LYS A 69 -38.91 11.79 7.11
C LYS A 69 -39.16 12.58 5.82
N ALA A 70 -38.15 12.67 4.96
CA ALA A 70 -38.22 13.44 3.71
C ALA A 70 -39.18 12.84 2.69
N LYS A 71 -39.43 11.51 2.71
CA LYS A 71 -40.41 10.83 1.82
C LYS A 71 -41.82 11.43 1.83
N LYS A 72 -42.17 12.21 2.86
CA LYS A 72 -43.47 12.88 3.01
C LYS A 72 -43.49 14.31 2.47
N ASP A 73 -42.36 14.80 1.98
CA ASP A 73 -42.16 16.19 1.57
C ASP A 73 -42.07 16.33 0.04
N LYS A 74 -42.51 17.46 -0.51
CA LYS A 74 -42.46 17.73 -1.96
C LYS A 74 -41.03 17.85 -2.49
N LEU A 75 -40.09 18.25 -1.63
CA LEU A 75 -38.66 18.32 -1.94
C LEU A 75 -37.95 16.97 -1.90
N TYR A 76 -38.66 15.87 -1.63
CA TYR A 76 -38.03 14.55 -1.47
C TYR A 76 -37.13 14.17 -2.64
N GLU A 77 -37.58 14.36 -3.88
CA GLU A 77 -36.80 13.96 -5.06
C GLU A 77 -35.50 14.77 -5.22
N GLU A 78 -35.46 16.03 -4.77
CA GLU A 78 -34.23 16.83 -4.75
C GLU A 78 -33.26 16.35 -3.65
N ILE A 79 -33.78 16.07 -2.45
CA ILE A 79 -32.98 15.66 -1.29
C ILE A 79 -32.48 14.20 -1.43
N LYS A 80 -33.27 13.33 -2.07
CA LYS A 80 -32.99 11.89 -2.26
C LYS A 80 -31.69 11.65 -3.02
N ILE A 81 -31.33 12.51 -3.97
CA ILE A 81 -30.06 12.43 -4.71
C ILE A 81 -28.87 12.58 -3.75
N HIS A 82 -28.94 13.58 -2.86
CA HIS A 82 -27.90 13.82 -1.86
C HIS A 82 -27.84 12.70 -0.81
N ILE A 83 -29.00 12.25 -0.32
CA ILE A 83 -29.07 11.12 0.62
C ILE A 83 -28.42 9.87 0.03
N THR A 84 -28.72 9.57 -1.23
CA THR A 84 -28.16 8.42 -1.94
C THR A 84 -26.65 8.55 -2.11
N ALA A 85 -26.15 9.75 -2.44
CA ALA A 85 -24.72 10.01 -2.59
C ALA A 85 -23.97 9.82 -1.26
N ILE A 86 -24.45 10.40 -0.17
CA ILE A 86 -23.81 10.30 1.16
C ILE A 86 -23.88 8.84 1.65
N ARG A 87 -24.98 8.12 1.40
CA ARG A 87 -25.12 6.71 1.77
C ARG A 87 -24.10 5.83 1.05
N LYS A 88 -23.95 6.01 -0.26
CA LYS A 88 -22.92 5.31 -1.03
C LYS A 88 -21.52 5.62 -0.51
N ALA A 89 -21.22 6.88 -0.21
CA ALA A 89 -19.92 7.27 0.34
C ALA A 89 -19.65 6.62 1.72
N GLY A 90 -20.64 6.62 2.62
CA GLY A 90 -20.51 5.96 3.93
C GLY A 90 -20.33 4.45 3.80
N GLN A 91 -21.14 3.76 2.99
CA GLN A 91 -21.01 2.31 2.77
C GLN A 91 -19.62 1.95 2.21
N ARG A 92 -19.09 2.75 1.29
CA ARG A 92 -17.73 2.59 0.75
C ARG A 92 -16.66 2.77 1.82
N GLY A 93 -16.78 3.83 2.64
CA GLY A 93 -15.85 4.06 3.74
C GLY A 93 -15.83 2.89 4.74
N ALA A 94 -16.99 2.31 5.06
CA ALA A 94 -17.07 1.16 5.97
C ALA A 94 -16.43 -0.08 5.37
N GLN A 95 -16.62 -0.34 4.07
CA GLN A 95 -15.98 -1.47 3.38
C GLN A 95 -14.46 -1.32 3.37
N LEU A 96 -13.94 -0.13 3.05
CA LEU A 96 -12.51 0.16 3.07
C LEU A 96 -11.94 -0.01 4.47
N SER A 97 -12.61 0.57 5.47
CA SER A 97 -12.22 0.49 6.88
C SER A 97 -12.17 -0.96 7.37
N ARG A 98 -13.18 -1.78 7.07
CA ARG A 98 -13.19 -3.21 7.41
C ARG A 98 -12.07 -4.00 6.74
N LYS A 99 -11.74 -3.71 5.48
CA LYS A 99 -10.62 -4.37 4.79
C LYS A 99 -9.27 -3.97 5.38
N LEU A 100 -9.09 -2.68 5.69
CA LEU A 100 -7.91 -2.23 6.46
C LEU A 100 -7.82 -2.93 7.81
N LEU A 101 -8.94 -3.15 8.51
CA LEU A 101 -8.96 -3.91 9.78
C LEU A 101 -8.54 -5.36 9.59
N GLN A 102 -9.07 -6.03 8.58
CA GLN A 102 -8.81 -7.44 8.31
C GLN A 102 -7.33 -7.67 8.03
N ILE A 103 -6.72 -6.72 7.32
CA ILE A 103 -5.29 -6.68 7.01
C ILE A 103 -4.46 -6.33 8.26
N ALA A 104 -4.88 -5.33 9.04
CA ALA A 104 -4.17 -4.92 10.26
C ALA A 104 -4.29 -5.93 11.41
N LYS A 105 -5.33 -6.78 11.42
CA LYS A 105 -5.50 -7.85 12.40
C LYS A 105 -4.60 -9.06 12.11
N ASP A 106 -4.19 -9.26 10.86
CA ASP A 106 -3.19 -10.26 10.48
C ASP A 106 -1.77 -9.73 10.76
N ASN A 107 -1.46 -9.51 12.05
CA ASN A 107 -0.13 -9.11 12.52
C ASN A 107 0.92 -10.25 12.41
N ARG A 108 0.56 -11.39 11.83
CA ARG A 108 1.53 -12.43 11.47
C ARG A 108 1.89 -12.21 10.01
N GLN A 109 3.08 -11.66 9.78
CA GLN A 109 3.72 -11.75 8.48
C GLN A 109 3.99 -13.23 8.21
N GLU A 110 2.99 -13.92 7.64
CA GLU A 110 3.09 -15.31 7.23
C GLU A 110 3.02 -15.32 5.70
N PRO A 111 4.18 -15.25 5.02
CA PRO A 111 4.26 -15.52 3.60
C PRO A 111 3.60 -16.86 3.31
N LYS A 112 2.65 -16.86 2.38
CA LYS A 112 1.95 -18.05 1.92
C LYS A 112 1.90 -18.04 0.41
N VAL A 113 1.58 -19.18 -0.18
CA VAL A 113 1.31 -19.23 -1.62
C VAL A 113 -0.03 -18.54 -1.87
N ILE A 114 0.01 -17.38 -2.53
CA ILE A 114 -1.17 -16.56 -2.84
C ILE A 114 -1.41 -16.48 -4.33
N ASN A 115 -2.67 -16.31 -4.74
CA ASN A 115 -2.99 -15.98 -6.11
C ASN A 115 -2.85 -14.45 -6.33
N LEU A 116 -1.73 -14.02 -6.92
CA LEU A 116 -1.40 -12.60 -7.05
C LEU A 116 -2.43 -11.84 -7.89
N LYS A 117 -2.94 -12.46 -8.97
CA LYS A 117 -3.97 -11.86 -9.82
C LYS A 117 -5.24 -11.56 -9.02
N ASN A 118 -5.70 -12.51 -8.20
CA ASN A 118 -6.90 -12.33 -7.39
C ASN A 118 -6.73 -11.18 -6.38
N SER A 119 -5.57 -11.12 -5.70
CA SER A 119 -5.28 -10.03 -4.77
C SER A 119 -5.27 -8.67 -5.48
N ILE A 120 -4.62 -8.56 -6.65
CA ILE A 120 -4.59 -7.30 -7.43
C ILE A 120 -6.00 -6.93 -7.94
N ASP A 121 -6.78 -7.90 -8.40
CA ASP A 121 -8.13 -7.65 -8.92
C ASP A 121 -9.06 -7.14 -7.82
N GLU A 122 -8.99 -7.71 -6.62
CA GLU A 122 -9.79 -7.26 -5.47
C GLU A 122 -9.50 -5.80 -5.09
N ILE A 123 -8.22 -5.41 -5.10
CA ILE A 123 -7.78 -4.04 -4.83
C ILE A 123 -8.22 -3.11 -5.96
N SER A 124 -8.12 -3.58 -7.21
CA SER A 124 -8.54 -2.83 -8.40
C SER A 124 -10.04 -2.54 -8.39
N ILE A 125 -10.87 -3.52 -8.00
CA ILE A 125 -12.32 -3.36 -7.83
C ILE A 125 -12.63 -2.31 -6.75
N MET A 126 -11.94 -2.40 -5.61
CA MET A 126 -12.09 -1.42 -4.54
C MET A 126 -11.70 -0.01 -5.01
N PHE A 127 -10.58 0.12 -5.70
CA PHE A 127 -10.09 1.40 -6.18
C PHE A 127 -11.04 2.02 -7.22
N LYS A 128 -11.58 1.21 -8.13
CA LYS A 128 -12.60 1.64 -9.11
C LYS A 128 -13.82 2.28 -8.43
N GLU A 129 -14.21 1.80 -7.24
CA GLU A 129 -15.34 2.33 -6.47
C GLU A 129 -15.03 3.66 -5.77
N ILE A 130 -13.80 3.87 -5.30
CA ILE A 130 -13.43 5.04 -4.49
C ILE A 130 -12.80 6.17 -5.30
N LYS A 131 -12.25 5.89 -6.49
CA LYS A 131 -11.59 6.90 -7.30
C LYS A 131 -12.56 8.03 -7.70
N PRO A 132 -12.06 9.26 -7.90
CA PRO A 132 -12.81 10.31 -8.57
C PRO A 132 -13.40 9.86 -9.91
N LYS A 133 -14.60 10.36 -10.23
CA LYS A 133 -15.31 9.97 -11.47
C LYS A 133 -14.57 10.38 -12.75
N ASN A 134 -13.74 11.42 -12.68
CA ASN A 134 -12.93 11.94 -13.79
C ASN A 134 -11.62 11.18 -14.00
N ILE A 135 -11.31 10.15 -13.20
CA ILE A 135 -10.15 9.29 -13.44
C ILE A 135 -10.61 8.02 -14.14
N THR A 136 -10.09 7.74 -15.33
CA THR A 136 -10.21 6.45 -15.99
C THR A 136 -9.29 5.45 -15.30
N PHE A 137 -9.78 4.26 -14.98
CA PHE A 137 -8.97 3.21 -14.38
C PHE A 137 -9.09 1.94 -15.21
N THR A 138 -7.95 1.40 -15.62
CA THR A 138 -7.85 0.17 -16.41
C THR A 138 -6.94 -0.83 -15.69
N SER A 139 -7.23 -2.11 -15.89
CA SER A 139 -6.48 -3.22 -15.30
C SER A 139 -6.28 -4.30 -16.36
N ASP A 140 -5.03 -4.64 -16.63
CA ASP A 140 -4.62 -5.66 -17.59
C ASP A 140 -3.79 -6.72 -16.85
N LEU A 141 -4.46 -7.78 -16.42
CA LEU A 141 -3.85 -8.81 -15.57
C LEU A 141 -3.68 -10.09 -16.37
N SER A 142 -2.45 -10.39 -16.77
CA SER A 142 -2.14 -11.62 -17.51
C SER A 142 -2.62 -12.85 -16.77
N GLU A 143 -3.24 -13.78 -17.50
CA GLU A 143 -3.67 -15.06 -16.94
C GLU A 143 -2.52 -16.03 -16.70
N SER A 144 -1.33 -15.79 -17.29
CA SER A 144 -0.14 -16.64 -17.09
C SER A 144 0.40 -16.55 -15.66
N VAL A 145 0.21 -15.40 -15.01
CA VAL A 145 0.76 -15.10 -13.69
C VAL A 145 -0.26 -15.44 -12.62
N LYS A 146 -0.03 -16.51 -11.85
CA LYS A 146 -1.01 -16.96 -10.85
C LYS A 146 -0.49 -16.93 -9.43
N PHE A 147 0.63 -17.57 -9.11
CA PHE A 147 0.99 -17.83 -7.71
C PHE A 147 2.36 -17.31 -7.33
N ILE A 148 2.44 -16.64 -6.18
CA ILE A 148 3.70 -16.21 -5.55
C ILE A 148 3.72 -16.59 -4.08
N HIS A 149 4.91 -16.71 -3.50
CA HIS A 149 5.09 -16.87 -2.07
C HIS A 149 5.27 -15.49 -1.43
N ALA A 150 4.18 -14.93 -0.89
CA ALA A 150 4.17 -13.58 -0.34
C ALA A 150 3.11 -13.41 0.76
N ASP A 151 3.25 -12.32 1.50
CA ASP A 151 2.24 -11.86 2.44
C ASP A 151 1.21 -11.01 1.69
N GLU A 152 -0.05 -11.46 1.70
CA GLU A 152 -1.17 -10.82 1.03
C GLU A 152 -1.42 -9.39 1.53
N SER A 153 -1.20 -9.15 2.84
CA SER A 153 -1.36 -7.84 3.47
C SER A 153 -0.36 -6.82 2.90
N GLN A 154 0.86 -7.27 2.64
CA GLN A 154 1.93 -6.43 2.10
C GLN A 154 1.70 -6.12 0.62
N ILE A 155 1.24 -7.09 -0.17
CA ILE A 155 0.83 -6.84 -1.56
C ILE A 155 -0.29 -5.80 -1.62
N PHE A 156 -1.27 -5.92 -0.73
CA PHE A 156 -2.35 -4.95 -0.62
C PHE A 156 -1.82 -3.54 -0.30
N GLN A 157 -1.02 -3.42 0.75
CA GLN A 157 -0.49 -2.13 1.20
C GLN A 157 0.36 -1.47 0.11
N MET A 158 1.24 -2.26 -0.52
CA MET A 158 2.07 -1.80 -1.64
C MET A 158 1.21 -1.24 -2.77
N LEU A 159 0.24 -2.03 -3.27
CA LEU A 159 -0.57 -1.61 -4.42
C LEU A 159 -1.46 -0.40 -4.06
N LEU A 160 -2.05 -0.36 -2.87
CA LEU A 160 -2.85 0.77 -2.42
C LEU A 160 -2.03 2.06 -2.37
N ASN A 161 -0.80 2.00 -1.83
CA ASN A 161 0.09 3.16 -1.78
C ASN A 161 0.41 3.71 -3.18
N LEU A 162 0.69 2.81 -4.14
CA LEU A 162 0.94 3.21 -5.54
C LEU A 162 -0.30 3.87 -6.16
N LEU A 163 -1.48 3.29 -5.96
CA LEU A 163 -2.74 3.82 -6.49
C LEU A 163 -3.11 5.19 -5.90
N VAL A 164 -2.88 5.39 -4.60
CA VAL A 164 -3.11 6.68 -3.93
C VAL A 164 -2.14 7.73 -4.47
N ASN A 165 -0.85 7.39 -4.61
CA ASN A 165 0.14 8.30 -5.18
C ASN A 165 -0.19 8.67 -6.64
N ALA A 166 -0.60 7.70 -7.47
CA ALA A 166 -1.07 7.92 -8.82
C ALA A 166 -2.29 8.86 -8.89
N LYS A 167 -3.29 8.64 -8.02
CA LYS A 167 -4.46 9.53 -7.89
C LYS A 167 -4.04 10.96 -7.58
N ASP A 168 -3.18 11.15 -6.59
CA ASP A 168 -2.77 12.48 -6.14
C ASP A 168 -1.94 13.21 -7.21
N ALA A 169 -1.09 12.48 -7.95
CA ALA A 169 -0.37 13.01 -9.11
C ALA A 169 -1.31 13.50 -10.22
N LEU A 170 -2.45 12.83 -10.42
CA LEU A 170 -3.48 13.20 -11.41
C LEU A 170 -4.37 14.35 -10.94
N GLU A 171 -4.73 14.40 -9.66
CA GLU A 171 -5.50 15.52 -9.10
C GLU A 171 -4.72 16.83 -9.24
N SER A 172 -3.41 16.77 -9.06
CA SER A 172 -2.51 17.93 -9.11
C SER A 172 -2.15 18.38 -10.53
N CYS A 173 -2.34 17.55 -11.57
CA CYS A 173 -1.81 17.82 -12.91
C CYS A 173 -2.72 18.67 -13.83
N GLY A 174 -3.93 19.06 -13.40
CA GLY A 174 -4.85 19.88 -14.19
C GLY A 174 -5.32 19.30 -15.53
N LYS A 175 -4.86 18.10 -15.93
CA LYS A 175 -5.21 17.47 -17.21
C LYS A 175 -6.68 17.06 -17.25
N GLU A 176 -7.28 17.18 -18.43
CA GLU A 176 -8.65 16.71 -18.68
C GLU A 176 -8.73 15.19 -18.68
N GLU A 177 -7.79 14.54 -19.39
CA GLU A 177 -7.66 13.09 -19.39
C GLU A 177 -6.79 12.63 -18.22
N LYS A 178 -7.39 11.87 -17.30
CA LYS A 178 -6.69 11.30 -16.14
C LYS A 178 -6.86 9.79 -16.18
N THR A 179 -5.76 9.07 -16.26
CA THR A 179 -5.75 7.61 -16.44
C THR A 179 -4.77 6.97 -15.48
N ILE A 180 -5.22 5.91 -14.81
CA ILE A 180 -4.39 4.98 -14.04
C ILE A 180 -4.54 3.59 -14.66
N THR A 181 -3.43 2.94 -14.94
CA THR A 181 -3.38 1.58 -15.50
C THR A 181 -2.61 0.68 -14.53
N VAL A 182 -3.19 -0.48 -14.19
CA VAL A 182 -2.49 -1.56 -13.47
C VAL A 182 -2.24 -2.71 -14.43
N GLN A 183 -1.00 -3.16 -14.55
CA GLN A 183 -0.62 -4.27 -15.42
C GLN A 183 0.12 -5.35 -14.65
N LEU A 184 -0.24 -6.61 -14.89
CA LEU A 184 0.47 -7.77 -14.35
C LEU A 184 0.92 -8.65 -15.51
N SER A 185 2.23 -8.85 -15.64
CA SER A 185 2.81 -9.69 -16.68
C SER A 185 4.01 -10.46 -16.14
N ASP A 186 4.46 -11.46 -16.89
CA ASP A 186 5.80 -11.99 -16.70
C ASP A 186 6.82 -10.90 -17.07
N LEU A 187 7.95 -10.84 -16.36
CA LEU A 187 9.07 -10.00 -16.77
C LEU A 187 9.74 -10.67 -17.96
N THR A 188 9.80 -9.98 -19.09
CA THR A 188 10.33 -10.57 -20.33
C THR A 188 11.84 -10.75 -20.25
N ALA A 189 12.37 -11.74 -20.99
CA ALA A 189 13.81 -11.98 -21.10
C ALA A 189 14.59 -10.78 -21.67
N ASP A 190 13.92 -9.88 -22.41
CA ASP A 190 14.51 -8.65 -22.96
C ASP A 190 14.49 -7.47 -21.97
N GLU A 191 13.67 -7.55 -20.92
CA GLU A 191 13.59 -6.55 -19.85
C GLU A 191 14.51 -6.89 -18.68
N CYS A 192 14.68 -8.18 -18.36
CA CYS A 192 15.48 -8.66 -17.23
C CYS A 192 16.94 -8.14 -17.23
N PRO A 193 17.69 -8.12 -18.35
CA PRO A 193 19.06 -7.62 -18.39
C PRO A 193 19.22 -6.12 -18.13
N LYS A 194 18.13 -5.34 -18.23
CA LYS A 194 18.15 -3.89 -17.99
C LYS A 194 18.05 -3.54 -16.50
N ILE A 195 17.89 -4.54 -15.63
CA ILE A 195 17.75 -4.38 -14.20
C ILE A 195 18.94 -5.07 -13.52
N GLU A 196 19.97 -4.29 -13.19
CA GLU A 196 21.29 -4.78 -12.76
C GLU A 196 21.29 -5.73 -11.55
N PHE A 197 20.24 -5.69 -10.72
CA PHE A 197 20.14 -6.47 -9.49
C PHE A 197 19.33 -7.78 -9.61
N LEU A 198 18.81 -8.12 -10.80
CA LEU A 198 18.05 -9.35 -11.01
C LEU A 198 18.94 -10.52 -11.43
N ASP A 199 18.65 -11.69 -10.87
CA ASP A 199 19.28 -12.95 -11.24
C ASP A 199 18.60 -13.48 -12.50
N GLN A 200 19.25 -13.33 -13.65
CA GLN A 200 18.71 -13.70 -14.96
C GLN A 200 18.34 -15.19 -15.09
N SER A 201 18.80 -16.05 -14.18
CA SER A 201 18.41 -17.46 -14.13
C SER A 201 17.01 -17.71 -13.55
N LYS A 202 16.38 -16.67 -12.97
CA LYS A 202 15.07 -16.77 -12.31
C LYS A 202 13.96 -16.17 -13.16
N GLN A 203 12.75 -16.66 -12.92
CA GLN A 203 11.53 -16.07 -13.46
C GLN A 203 11.04 -14.97 -12.53
N TYR A 204 10.67 -13.84 -13.11
CA TYR A 204 10.14 -12.70 -12.39
C TYR A 204 8.77 -12.33 -12.93
N ILE A 205 7.97 -11.77 -12.04
CA ILE A 205 6.68 -11.18 -12.37
C ILE A 205 6.83 -9.67 -12.27
N LYS A 206 6.26 -8.96 -13.23
CA LYS A 206 6.21 -7.51 -13.29
C LYS A 206 4.80 -7.03 -12.97
N LEU A 207 4.68 -6.30 -11.87
CA LEU A 207 3.50 -5.49 -11.56
C LEU A 207 3.81 -4.03 -11.87
N THR A 208 3.06 -3.43 -12.77
CA THR A 208 3.22 -2.02 -13.17
C THR A 208 1.99 -1.23 -12.76
N VAL A 209 2.19 -0.07 -12.14
CA VAL A 209 1.16 0.94 -11.92
C VAL A 209 1.61 2.19 -12.66
N SER A 210 0.83 2.59 -13.67
CA SER A 210 1.12 3.74 -14.52
C SER A 210 0.04 4.80 -14.34
N ASP A 211 0.44 6.06 -14.25
CA ASP A 211 -0.46 7.21 -14.32
C ASP A 211 0.02 8.20 -15.39
N ASN A 212 -0.90 9.03 -15.90
CA ASN A 212 -0.57 10.13 -16.79
C ASN A 212 -0.55 11.49 -16.06
N GLY A 213 -0.16 11.50 -14.77
CA GLY A 213 -0.09 12.69 -13.92
C GLY A 213 1.02 13.65 -14.28
N MET A 214 1.50 14.40 -13.28
CA MET A 214 2.58 15.38 -13.44
C MET A 214 3.98 14.76 -13.52
N GLY A 215 4.12 13.47 -13.18
CA GLY A 215 5.41 12.81 -13.06
C GLY A 215 6.23 13.30 -11.86
N ILE A 216 7.47 12.81 -11.77
CA ILE A 216 8.40 13.15 -10.69
C ILE A 216 9.56 13.94 -11.30
N SER A 217 9.87 15.10 -10.73
CA SER A 217 11.02 15.90 -11.17
C SER A 217 12.34 15.17 -10.87
N GLN A 218 13.30 15.25 -11.79
CA GLN A 218 14.61 14.61 -11.63
C GLN A 218 15.33 15.01 -10.34
N SER A 219 15.12 16.26 -9.89
CA SER A 219 15.73 16.81 -8.67
C SER A 219 15.34 16.08 -7.37
N ILE A 220 14.18 15.42 -7.35
CA ILE A 220 13.68 14.72 -6.15
C ILE A 220 13.64 13.20 -6.33
N LEU A 221 14.05 12.69 -7.49
CA LEU A 221 13.89 11.28 -7.86
C LEU A 221 14.69 10.34 -6.95
N SER A 222 15.86 10.77 -6.47
CA SER A 222 16.66 10.02 -5.48
C SER A 222 16.00 9.95 -4.10
N ASP A 223 15.17 10.95 -3.79
CA ASP A 223 14.70 11.19 -2.42
C ASP A 223 13.34 10.54 -2.15
N ILE A 224 12.61 10.13 -3.19
CA ILE A 224 11.26 9.55 -3.07
C ILE A 224 11.21 8.25 -2.23
N PHE A 225 12.35 7.57 -2.07
CA PHE A 225 12.48 6.37 -1.24
C PHE A 225 13.00 6.68 0.17
N THR A 226 13.32 7.94 0.47
CA THR A 226 13.75 8.37 1.80
C THR A 226 12.56 8.36 2.76
N PRO A 227 12.70 7.75 3.95
CA PRO A 227 11.63 7.77 4.95
C PRO A 227 11.14 9.19 5.25
N PHE A 228 9.82 9.36 5.35
CA PHE A 228 9.14 10.64 5.64
C PHE A 228 9.23 11.72 4.56
N PHE A 229 9.85 11.46 3.41
CA PHE A 229 9.82 12.37 2.28
C PHE A 229 8.38 12.55 1.77
N THR A 230 7.94 13.79 1.60
CA THR A 230 6.63 14.12 1.01
C THR A 230 6.69 15.46 0.29
N THR A 231 6.03 15.56 -0.86
CA THR A 231 5.80 16.83 -1.57
C THR A 231 4.44 17.45 -1.23
N LYS A 232 3.64 16.78 -0.40
CA LYS A 232 2.31 17.25 0.02
C LYS A 232 2.46 18.26 1.17
N PRO A 233 1.67 19.34 1.19
CA PRO A 233 1.66 20.28 2.31
C PRO A 233 1.24 19.56 3.60
N THR A 234 1.89 19.91 4.70
CA THR A 234 1.63 19.40 6.05
C THR A 234 0.55 20.21 6.75
#